data_AF-A0A353ZP62-F1
#
_entry.id   AF-A0A353ZP62-F1
#
_cell.length_a   1.000
_cell.length_b   1.000
_cell.length_c   1.000
_cell.angle_alpha   90.00
_cell.angle_beta   90.00
_cell.angle_gamma   90.00
#
_symmetry.space_group_name_H-M   'P 1'
#
loop_
_entity.id
_entity.type
_entity.pdbx_description
1 polymer ?
#
loop_
_entity_poly.entity_id
_entity_poly.type
_entity_poly.pdbx_seq_one_letter_code
_entity_poly.pdbx_strand_id
1 'polypeptide(L)'
;GPLYLASPATRVFLPPLHEVLAAGARLVENGQLQSHLQASVTRSVSGFGIAVVSAVVLGLLIAWYGWLNSFLNPLLELFRNTATLALLPVFTLLLGIGEESKITIVAYAAFFPVLLNTIAGVRTVDPLLIRAAKSLGLNSFRLFQKVILPSAVPTIFTGIRMAGTSSILVLIAAEMVGAKAGLGYLIVNAQSSFLIPDMYAGILTVSV
;
A
#
# COMPACT_ATOMS: atom_id res chain seq x y z
N GLY A 1 -8.42 8.82 -40.08
CA GLY A 1 -8.18 8.84 -38.62
C GLY A 1 -6.74 9.26 -38.35
N PRO A 2 -6.46 9.98 -37.26
CA PRO A 2 -5.20 10.73 -37.07
C PRO A 2 -3.93 9.86 -36.86
N LEU A 3 -4.06 8.53 -36.92
CA LEU A 3 -2.96 7.56 -36.75
C LEU A 3 -2.07 7.37 -38.00
N TYR A 4 -2.42 7.95 -39.15
CA TYR A 4 -1.59 7.89 -40.37
C TYR A 4 -0.49 8.96 -40.43
N LEU A 5 -0.45 9.91 -39.48
CA LEU A 5 0.53 11.02 -39.46
C LEU A 5 1.68 10.82 -38.45
N ALA A 6 1.66 9.75 -37.67
CA ALA A 6 2.72 9.45 -36.72
C ALA A 6 3.91 8.82 -37.45
N SER A 7 5.10 9.40 -37.30
CA SER A 7 6.34 8.89 -37.88
C SER A 7 6.55 7.40 -37.51
N PRO A 8 7.25 6.59 -38.32
CA PRO A 8 7.52 5.18 -38.01
C PRO A 8 8.15 4.98 -36.62
N ALA A 9 8.94 5.94 -36.16
CA ALA A 9 9.51 5.98 -34.81
C ALA A 9 8.43 6.09 -33.72
N THR A 10 7.39 6.90 -33.92
CA THR A 10 6.30 7.09 -32.96
C THR A 10 5.45 5.83 -32.79
N ARG A 11 5.29 5.01 -33.83
CA ARG A 11 4.52 3.75 -33.76
C ARG A 11 5.17 2.68 -32.89
N VAL A 12 6.51 2.64 -32.84
CA VAL A 12 7.24 1.70 -31.99
C VAL A 12 7.06 2.02 -30.51
N PHE A 13 6.95 3.31 -30.16
CA PHE A 13 6.77 3.75 -28.77
C PHE A 13 5.30 3.87 -28.33
N LEU A 14 4.36 4.02 -29.27
CA LEU A 14 2.92 4.08 -29.01
C LEU A 14 2.19 3.03 -29.86
N PRO A 15 2.26 1.75 -29.48
CA PRO A 15 1.57 0.68 -30.19
C PRO A 15 0.04 0.90 -30.10
N PRO A 16 -0.70 0.52 -31.15
CA PRO A 16 -2.15 0.60 -31.12
C PRO A 16 -2.75 -0.35 -30.07
N LEU A 17 -3.89 0.03 -29.49
CA LEU A 17 -4.51 -0.70 -28.37
C LEU A 17 -4.75 -2.20 -28.67
N HIS A 18 -5.05 -2.57 -29.92
CA HIS A 18 -5.27 -3.97 -30.29
C HIS A 18 -3.99 -4.82 -30.17
N GLU A 19 -2.80 -4.25 -30.40
CA GLU A 19 -1.52 -4.94 -30.22
C GLU A 19 -1.22 -5.15 -28.73
N VAL A 20 -1.54 -4.15 -27.89
CA VAL A 20 -1.41 -4.25 -26.43
C VAL A 20 -2.35 -5.31 -25.87
N LEU A 21 -3.60 -5.36 -26.33
CA LEU A 21 -4.56 -6.39 -25.91
C LEU A 21 -4.15 -7.79 -26.39
N ALA A 22 -3.65 -7.92 -27.62
CA ALA A 22 -3.13 -9.19 -28.12
C ALA A 22 -1.89 -9.65 -27.34
N ALA A 23 -1.00 -8.72 -26.97
CA ALA A 23 0.13 -9.00 -26.09
C ALA A 23 -0.31 -9.45 -24.69
N GLY A 24 -1.28 -8.76 -24.09
CA GLY A 24 -1.90 -9.16 -22.84
C GLY A 24 -2.49 -10.57 -22.90
N ALA A 25 -3.22 -10.89 -23.97
CA ALA A 25 -3.76 -12.24 -24.20
C ALA A 25 -2.65 -13.30 -24.28
N ARG A 26 -1.57 -13.04 -25.02
CA ARG A 26 -0.41 -13.96 -25.08
C ARG A 26 0.25 -14.14 -23.71
N LEU A 27 0.41 -13.08 -22.92
CA LEU A 27 0.99 -13.15 -21.58
C LEU A 27 0.10 -13.96 -20.62
N VAL A 28 -1.22 -13.89 -20.79
CA VAL A 28 -2.21 -14.69 -20.06
C VAL A 28 -2.16 -16.14 -20.50
N GLU A 29 -2.14 -16.42 -21.81
CA GLU A 29 -2.06 -17.79 -22.35
C GLU A 29 -0.78 -18.51 -21.90
N ASN A 30 0.34 -17.79 -21.85
CA ASN A 30 1.63 -18.35 -21.46
C ASN A 30 1.83 -18.42 -19.93
N GLY A 31 0.83 -17.99 -19.13
CA GLY A 31 0.89 -18.04 -17.66
C GLY A 31 1.81 -16.99 -17.01
N GLN A 32 2.53 -16.19 -17.80
CA GLN A 32 3.49 -15.22 -17.29
C GLN A 32 2.78 -14.12 -16.51
N LEU A 33 1.69 -13.56 -17.05
CA LEU A 33 0.97 -12.47 -16.38
C LEU A 33 0.46 -12.90 -15.00
N GLN A 34 -0.09 -14.11 -14.91
CA GLN A 34 -0.61 -14.68 -13.66
C GLN A 34 0.50 -14.89 -12.66
N SER A 35 1.68 -15.35 -13.08
CA SER A 35 2.82 -15.54 -12.18
C SER A 35 3.33 -14.22 -11.59
N HIS A 36 3.40 -13.15 -12.42
CA HIS A 36 3.80 -11.82 -11.98
C HIS A 36 2.74 -11.18 -11.09
N LEU A 37 1.46 -11.29 -11.48
CA LEU A 37 0.34 -10.79 -10.69
C LEU A 37 0.26 -11.47 -9.32
N GLN A 38 0.38 -12.80 -9.27
CA GLN A 38 0.36 -13.55 -8.02
C GLN A 38 1.51 -13.14 -7.10
N ALA A 39 2.72 -12.95 -7.64
CA ALA A 39 3.86 -12.46 -6.86
C ALA A 39 3.58 -11.08 -6.27
N SER A 40 3.04 -10.14 -7.04
CA SER A 40 2.69 -8.80 -6.53
C SER A 40 1.56 -8.84 -5.49
N VAL A 41 0.48 -9.60 -5.76
CA VAL A 41 -0.66 -9.70 -4.85
C VAL A 41 -0.24 -10.33 -3.51
N THR A 42 0.52 -11.42 -3.54
CA THR A 42 0.98 -12.10 -2.30
C THR A 42 1.86 -11.19 -1.44
N ARG A 43 2.80 -10.45 -2.05
CA ARG A 43 3.64 -9.46 -1.34
C ARG A 43 2.81 -8.30 -0.78
N SER A 44 1.89 -7.76 -1.58
CA SER A 44 1.04 -6.65 -1.17
C SER A 44 0.15 -7.04 0.01
N VAL A 45 -0.55 -8.19 -0.10
CA VAL A 45 -1.47 -8.67 0.93
C VAL A 45 -0.73 -9.05 2.21
N SER A 46 0.43 -9.70 2.13
CA SER A 46 1.22 -10.07 3.32
C SER A 46 1.75 -8.83 4.05
N GLY A 47 2.41 -7.91 3.34
CA GLY A 47 2.94 -6.67 3.93
C GLY A 47 1.82 -5.78 4.49
N PHE A 48 0.73 -5.64 3.74
CA PHE A 48 -0.44 -4.89 4.17
C PHE A 48 -1.10 -5.51 5.41
N GLY A 49 -1.28 -6.83 5.45
CA GLY A 49 -1.84 -7.54 6.60
C GLY A 49 -1.01 -7.33 7.87
N ILE A 50 0.31 -7.47 7.76
CA ILE A 50 1.25 -7.22 8.87
C ILE A 50 1.12 -5.77 9.36
N ALA A 51 1.08 -4.81 8.44
CA ALA A 51 0.92 -3.40 8.78
C ALA A 51 -0.41 -3.10 9.47
N VAL A 52 -1.53 -3.59 8.94
CA VAL A 52 -2.85 -3.33 9.52
C VAL A 52 -2.94 -3.88 10.94
N VAL A 53 -2.53 -5.13 11.16
CA VAL A 53 -2.60 -5.74 12.49
C VAL A 53 -1.69 -5.00 13.48
N SER A 54 -0.42 -4.79 13.13
CA SER A 54 0.55 -4.12 14.00
C SER A 54 0.16 -2.66 14.28
N ALA A 55 -0.25 -1.90 13.26
CA ALA A 55 -0.60 -0.50 13.38
C ALA A 55 -1.90 -0.27 14.15
N VAL A 56 -2.92 -1.11 13.98
CA VAL A 56 -4.16 -1.00 14.77
C VAL A 56 -3.86 -1.31 16.24
N VAL A 57 -3.14 -2.39 16.53
CA VAL A 57 -2.79 -2.75 17.92
C VAL A 57 -1.98 -1.63 18.58
N LEU A 58 -0.91 -1.17 17.92
CA LEU A 58 -0.08 -0.07 18.46
C LEU A 58 -0.85 1.25 18.54
N GLY A 59 -1.70 1.56 17.56
CA GLY A 59 -2.50 2.78 17.53
C GLY A 59 -3.49 2.85 18.68
N LEU A 60 -4.17 1.73 18.97
CA LEU A 60 -5.07 1.63 20.12
C LEU A 60 -4.30 1.76 21.45
N LEU A 61 -3.12 1.14 21.57
CA LEU A 61 -2.26 1.27 22.76
C LEU A 61 -1.79 2.72 22.96
N ILE A 62 -1.29 3.38 21.91
CA ILE A 62 -0.83 4.78 21.98
C ILE A 62 -1.99 5.72 22.31
N ALA A 63 -3.18 5.47 21.74
CA ALA A 63 -4.35 6.27 22.03
C ALA A 63 -4.87 6.09 23.46
N TRP A 64 -4.67 4.91 24.06
CA TRP A 64 -5.01 4.62 25.45
C TRP A 64 -4.14 5.39 26.43
N TYR A 65 -2.82 5.42 26.19
CA TYR A 65 -1.86 6.09 27.07
C TYR A 65 -1.56 7.51 26.57
N GLY A 66 -2.35 8.48 27.04
CA GLY A 66 -2.26 9.89 26.60
C GLY A 66 -0.84 10.51 26.62
N TRP A 67 0.01 10.11 27.57
CA TRP A 67 1.42 10.54 27.63
C TRP A 67 2.26 10.01 26.46
N LEU A 68 2.06 8.74 26.08
CA LEU A 68 2.81 8.09 25.01
C LEU A 68 2.58 8.81 23.68
N ASN A 69 1.35 9.25 23.42
CA ASN A 69 1.08 10.03 22.23
C ASN A 69 1.78 11.39 22.24
N SER A 70 1.74 12.16 23.34
CA SER A 70 2.38 13.48 23.35
C SER A 70 3.88 13.39 23.07
N PHE A 71 4.52 12.30 23.52
CA PHE A 71 5.91 12.01 23.22
C PHE A 71 6.13 11.52 21.78
N LEU A 72 5.26 10.65 21.26
CA LEU A 72 5.41 10.08 19.92
C LEU A 72 4.90 10.99 18.79
N ASN A 73 4.05 11.99 19.07
CA ASN A 73 3.43 12.83 18.03
C ASN A 73 4.44 13.47 17.07
N PRO A 74 5.56 14.07 17.54
CA PRO A 74 6.58 14.62 16.65
C PRO A 74 7.24 13.55 15.77
N LEU A 75 7.53 12.37 16.33
CA LEU A 75 8.10 11.24 15.58
C LEU A 75 7.12 10.76 14.52
N LEU A 76 5.84 10.62 14.88
CA LEU A 76 4.78 10.19 13.99
C LEU A 76 4.59 11.18 12.81
N GLU A 77 4.70 12.48 13.05
CA GLU A 77 4.66 13.50 11.99
C GLU A 77 5.90 13.48 11.08
N LEU A 78 7.10 13.24 11.65
CA LEU A 78 8.33 13.07 10.87
C LEU A 78 8.25 11.86 9.93
N PHE A 79 7.81 10.72 10.47
CA PHE A 79 7.68 9.50 9.68
C PHE A 79 6.55 9.57 8.64
N ARG A 80 5.49 10.36 8.89
CA ARG A 80 4.41 10.60 7.90
C ARG A 80 4.94 11.18 6.58
N ASN A 81 5.97 12.03 6.65
CA ASN A 81 6.54 12.70 5.48
C ASN A 81 7.79 11.99 4.94
N THR A 82 8.18 10.84 5.52
CA THR A 82 9.36 10.11 5.04
C THR A 82 9.04 9.45 3.69
N ALA A 83 9.86 9.74 2.68
CA ALA A 83 9.75 9.12 1.37
C ALA A 83 10.07 7.62 1.48
N THR A 84 9.05 6.77 1.58
CA THR A 84 9.21 5.31 1.73
C THR A 84 10.14 4.71 0.68
N LEU A 85 10.10 5.21 -0.55
CA LEU A 85 10.96 4.74 -1.64
C LEU A 85 12.46 4.99 -1.40
N ALA A 86 12.82 6.04 -0.65
CA ALA A 86 14.22 6.31 -0.30
C ALA A 86 14.80 5.26 0.67
N LEU A 87 13.94 4.53 1.38
CA LEU A 87 14.34 3.45 2.30
C LEU A 87 14.51 2.11 1.59
N LEU A 88 14.16 2.00 0.31
CA LEU A 88 14.26 0.75 -0.42
C LEU A 88 15.68 0.17 -0.39
N PRO A 89 16.75 0.93 -0.68
CA PRO A 89 18.12 0.42 -0.61
C PRO A 89 18.50 -0.07 0.79
N VAL A 90 18.00 0.60 1.84
CA VAL A 90 18.25 0.24 3.23
C VAL A 90 17.63 -1.12 3.54
N PHE A 91 16.36 -1.32 3.18
CA PHE A 91 15.68 -2.60 3.38
C PHE A 91 16.30 -3.72 2.54
N THR A 92 16.72 -3.45 1.30
CA THR A 92 17.41 -4.46 0.48
C THR A 92 18.79 -4.81 1.02
N LEU A 93 19.50 -3.86 1.62
CA LEU A 93 20.81 -4.10 2.23
C LEU A 93 20.68 -4.94 3.51
N LEU A 94 19.71 -4.62 4.36
CA LEU A 94 19.53 -5.28 5.65
C LEU A 94 18.85 -6.65 5.55
N LEU A 95 17.83 -6.78 4.69
CA LEU A 95 17.00 -7.99 4.56
C LEU A 95 17.38 -8.83 3.33
N GLY A 96 18.34 -8.35 2.53
CA GLY A 96 18.78 -9.00 1.31
C GLY A 96 17.90 -8.69 0.09
N ILE A 97 18.39 -9.12 -1.08
CA ILE A 97 17.68 -9.02 -2.35
C ILE A 97 16.69 -10.18 -2.45
N GLY A 98 15.50 -10.00 -1.89
CA GLY A 98 14.50 -11.08 -1.84
C GLY A 98 13.08 -10.58 -1.61
N GLU A 99 12.20 -11.49 -1.20
CA GLU A 99 10.79 -11.23 -0.88
C GLU A 99 10.64 -10.34 0.38
N GLU A 100 11.43 -10.62 1.41
CA GLU A 100 11.38 -9.95 2.72
C GLU A 100 11.52 -8.43 2.63
N SER A 101 12.43 -7.94 1.78
CA SER A 101 12.65 -6.50 1.60
C SER A 101 11.41 -5.81 0.99
N LYS A 102 10.66 -6.50 0.13
CA LYS A 102 9.46 -5.96 -0.54
C LYS A 102 8.26 -6.03 0.39
N ILE A 103 8.11 -7.12 1.14
CA ILE A 103 7.04 -7.23 2.14
C ILE A 103 7.23 -6.15 3.21
N THR A 104 8.46 -5.90 3.64
CA THR A 104 8.77 -4.90 4.67
C THR A 104 8.51 -3.47 4.19
N ILE A 105 8.88 -3.11 2.96
CA ILE A 105 8.63 -1.76 2.45
C ILE A 105 7.12 -1.49 2.26
N VAL A 106 6.37 -2.52 1.84
CA VAL A 106 4.90 -2.48 1.77
C VAL A 106 4.31 -2.30 3.15
N ALA A 107 4.78 -3.08 4.13
CA ALA A 107 4.34 -2.95 5.51
C ALA A 107 4.61 -1.54 6.05
N TYR A 108 5.81 -1.00 5.83
CA TYR A 108 6.18 0.36 6.22
C TYR A 108 5.27 1.42 5.58
N ALA A 109 5.00 1.29 4.26
CA ALA A 109 4.12 2.21 3.53
C ALA A 109 2.68 2.21 4.05
N ALA A 110 2.18 1.06 4.46
CA ALA A 110 0.83 0.87 4.98
C ALA A 110 0.70 1.20 6.48
N PHE A 111 1.79 1.09 7.23
CA PHE A 111 1.79 1.18 8.69
C PHE A 111 1.34 2.57 9.18
N PHE A 112 1.95 3.65 8.68
CA PHE A 112 1.68 4.99 9.18
C PHE A 112 0.25 5.49 8.92
N PRO A 113 -0.33 5.34 7.70
CA PRO A 113 -1.72 5.73 7.48
C PRO A 113 -2.70 5.01 8.41
N VAL A 114 -2.52 3.71 8.66
CA VAL A 114 -3.37 2.94 9.59
C VAL A 114 -3.16 3.41 11.03
N LEU A 115 -1.90 3.55 11.45
CA LEU A 115 -1.55 3.93 12.82
C LEU A 115 -2.13 5.29 13.18
N LEU A 116 -1.89 6.30 12.33
CA LEU A 116 -2.31 7.67 12.55
C LEU A 116 -3.83 7.80 12.56
N ASN A 117 -4.52 7.14 11.63
CA ASN A 117 -5.99 7.16 11.60
C ASN A 117 -6.60 6.39 12.78
N THR A 118 -5.95 5.34 13.27
CA THR A 118 -6.40 4.63 14.47
C THR A 118 -6.29 5.53 15.70
N ILE A 119 -5.16 6.21 15.86
CA ILE A 119 -4.94 7.17 16.95
C ILE A 119 -5.95 8.32 16.87
N ALA A 120 -6.14 8.89 15.67
CA ALA A 120 -7.08 9.97 15.44
C ALA A 120 -8.52 9.52 15.75
N GLY A 121 -8.95 8.36 15.26
CA GLY A 121 -10.30 7.83 15.45
C GLY A 121 -10.69 7.66 16.91
N VAL A 122 -9.76 7.20 17.76
CA VAL A 122 -9.97 7.07 19.20
C VAL A 122 -10.08 8.44 19.89
N ARG A 123 -9.34 9.43 19.40
CA ARG A 123 -9.26 10.78 20.02
C ARG A 123 -10.38 11.71 19.62
N THR A 124 -10.94 11.52 18.43
CA THR A 124 -12.06 12.33 17.92
C THR A 124 -13.41 11.85 18.43
N VAL A 125 -13.44 10.84 19.32
CA VAL A 125 -14.68 10.38 19.96
C VAL A 125 -15.27 11.52 20.77
N ASP A 126 -16.58 11.77 20.59
CA ASP A 126 -17.29 12.85 21.26
C ASP A 126 -17.13 12.74 22.80
N PRO A 127 -16.57 13.77 23.47
CA PRO A 127 -16.48 13.81 24.92
C PRO A 127 -17.84 13.63 25.62
N LEU A 128 -18.95 13.99 24.98
CA LEU A 128 -20.30 13.83 25.50
C LEU A 128 -20.71 12.35 25.57
N LEU A 129 -20.39 11.54 24.55
CA LEU A 129 -20.59 10.09 24.58
C LEU A 129 -19.80 9.45 25.72
N ILE A 130 -18.56 9.91 25.93
CA ILE A 130 -17.71 9.42 27.01
C ILE A 130 -18.29 9.78 28.39
N ARG A 131 -18.76 11.02 28.57
CA ARG A 131 -19.38 11.48 29.83
C ARG A 131 -20.69 10.74 30.11
N ALA A 132 -21.54 10.55 29.10
CA ALA A 132 -22.80 9.83 29.21
C ALA A 132 -22.58 8.35 29.58
N ALA A 133 -21.59 7.70 28.97
CA ALA A 133 -21.25 6.32 29.32
C ALA A 133 -20.69 6.19 30.74
N LYS A 134 -19.89 7.17 31.20
CA LYS A 134 -19.42 7.21 32.59
C LYS A 134 -20.55 7.43 33.59
N SER A 135 -21.55 8.26 33.30
CA SER A 135 -22.71 8.46 34.18
C SER A 135 -23.60 7.22 34.27
N LEU A 136 -23.60 6.37 33.24
CA LEU A 136 -24.24 5.04 33.25
C LEU A 136 -23.41 3.96 33.98
N GLY A 137 -22.29 4.33 34.62
CA GLY A 137 -21.47 3.43 35.43
C GLY A 137 -20.56 2.50 34.63
N LEU A 138 -20.26 2.79 33.35
CA LEU A 138 -19.30 1.99 32.60
C LEU A 138 -17.89 2.18 33.16
N ASN A 139 -17.21 1.07 33.46
CA ASN A 139 -15.78 1.06 33.77
C ASN A 139 -14.94 1.38 32.52
N SER A 140 -13.66 1.70 32.69
CA SER A 140 -12.78 2.12 31.57
C SER A 140 -12.72 1.10 30.43
N PHE A 141 -12.72 -0.20 30.74
CA PHE A 141 -12.69 -1.25 29.72
C PHE A 141 -14.00 -1.35 28.93
N ARG A 142 -15.16 -1.29 29.59
CA ARG A 142 -16.48 -1.27 28.91
C ARG A 142 -16.70 0.01 28.13
N LEU A 143 -16.24 1.15 28.65
CA LEU A 143 -16.24 2.42 27.95
C LEU A 143 -15.46 2.31 26.62
N PHE A 144 -14.28 1.69 26.67
CA PHE A 144 -13.48 1.44 25.48
C PHE A 144 -14.22 0.58 24.46
N GLN A 145 -14.62 -0.62 24.88
CA GLN A 145 -15.17 -1.62 23.97
C GLN A 145 -16.54 -1.23 23.39
N LYS A 146 -17.37 -0.52 24.17
CA LYS A 146 -18.76 -0.21 23.77
C LYS A 146 -18.95 1.18 23.18
N VAL A 147 -18.03 2.11 23.42
CA VAL A 147 -18.20 3.51 22.99
C VAL A 147 -17.03 3.93 22.12
N ILE A 148 -15.81 3.88 22.67
CA ILE A 148 -14.63 4.42 21.99
C ILE A 148 -14.30 3.63 20.73
N LEU A 149 -14.17 2.30 20.85
CA LEU A 149 -13.77 1.44 19.75
C LEU A 149 -14.80 1.50 18.60
N PRO A 150 -16.13 1.30 18.81
CA PRO A 150 -17.12 1.40 17.75
C PRO A 150 -17.15 2.77 17.06
N SER A 151 -16.99 3.87 17.81
CA SER A 151 -16.92 5.21 17.25
C SER A 151 -15.64 5.46 16.44
N ALA A 152 -14.54 4.79 16.78
CA ALA A 152 -13.26 4.91 16.06
C ALA A 152 -13.18 4.04 14.80
N VAL A 153 -13.99 2.97 14.70
CA VAL A 153 -13.98 2.02 13.58
C VAL A 153 -14.04 2.70 12.20
N PRO A 154 -14.94 3.67 11.92
CA PRO A 154 -15.01 4.32 10.62
C PRO A 154 -13.69 4.99 10.22
N THR A 155 -13.04 5.67 11.17
CA THR A 155 -11.75 6.33 10.94
C THR A 155 -10.62 5.32 10.76
N ILE A 156 -10.62 4.22 11.51
CA ILE A 156 -9.66 3.11 11.31
C ILE A 156 -9.79 2.57 9.87
N PHE A 157 -11.01 2.35 9.37
CA PHE A 157 -11.24 1.91 8.00
C PHE A 157 -10.78 2.94 6.95
N THR A 158 -10.90 4.24 7.23
CA THR A 158 -10.30 5.27 6.38
C THR A 158 -8.78 5.10 6.29
N GLY A 159 -8.11 4.85 7.42
CA GLY A 159 -6.67 4.56 7.44
C GLY A 159 -6.29 3.30 6.65
N ILE A 160 -7.04 2.22 6.84
CA ILE A 160 -6.86 0.94 6.10
C ILE A 160 -7.02 1.18 4.60
N ARG A 161 -8.02 1.95 4.18
CA ARG A 161 -8.23 2.29 2.77
C ARG A 161 -7.06 3.07 2.19
N MET A 162 -6.60 4.11 2.89
CA MET A 162 -5.44 4.91 2.46
C MET A 162 -4.17 4.06 2.35
N ALA A 163 -3.95 3.17 3.32
CA ALA A 163 -2.83 2.25 3.34
C ALA A 163 -2.89 1.23 2.20
N GLY A 164 -4.08 0.81 1.76
CA GLY A 164 -4.23 -0.10 0.63
C GLY A 164 -3.78 0.53 -0.69
N THR A 165 -4.07 1.82 -0.89
CA THR A 165 -3.57 2.55 -2.06
C THR A 165 -2.06 2.76 -1.99
N SER A 166 -1.52 3.14 -0.83
CA SER A 166 -0.07 3.38 -0.70
C SER A 166 0.75 2.10 -0.82
N SER A 167 0.26 0.97 -0.30
CA SER A 167 0.95 -0.32 -0.33
C SER A 167 1.17 -0.83 -1.76
N ILE A 168 0.14 -0.73 -2.61
CA ILE A 168 0.21 -1.13 -4.02
C ILE A 168 1.20 -0.25 -4.79
N LEU A 169 1.09 1.09 -4.66
CA LEU A 169 1.96 2.03 -5.36
C LEU A 169 3.43 1.85 -4.99
N VAL A 170 3.71 1.70 -3.69
CA VAL A 170 5.08 1.48 -3.20
C VAL A 170 5.61 0.11 -3.62
N LEU A 171 4.77 -0.94 -3.62
CA LEU A 171 5.18 -2.26 -4.08
C LEU A 171 5.62 -2.24 -5.54
N ILE A 172 4.83 -1.63 -6.43
CA ILE A 172 5.15 -1.58 -7.86
C ILE A 172 6.48 -0.87 -8.07
N ALA A 173 6.67 0.30 -7.45
CA ALA A 173 7.93 1.01 -7.49
C ALA A 173 9.09 0.17 -6.92
N ALA A 174 8.85 -0.61 -5.87
CA ALA A 174 9.86 -1.50 -5.30
C ALA A 174 10.23 -2.67 -6.22
N GLU A 175 9.26 -3.21 -6.94
CA GLU A 175 9.47 -4.28 -7.92
C GLU A 175 10.25 -3.78 -9.15
N MET A 176 10.05 -2.53 -9.55
CA MET A 176 10.79 -1.90 -10.65
C MET A 176 12.30 -1.78 -10.38
N VAL A 177 12.70 -1.62 -9.12
CA VAL A 177 14.11 -1.36 -8.75
C VAL A 177 14.91 -2.64 -8.52
N GLY A 178 14.29 -3.73 -8.05
CA GLY A 178 15.06 -4.90 -7.60
C GLY A 178 14.25 -6.14 -7.27
N ALA A 179 13.26 -6.50 -8.09
CA ALA A 179 12.58 -7.79 -8.03
C ALA A 179 12.96 -8.69 -9.22
N LYS A 180 12.67 -9.99 -9.09
CA LYS A 180 12.83 -11.00 -10.16
C LYS A 180 11.49 -11.49 -10.72
N ALA A 181 10.39 -11.04 -10.12
CA ALA A 181 9.02 -11.36 -10.45
C ALA A 181 8.13 -10.22 -9.94
N GLY A 182 6.88 -10.15 -10.37
CA GLY A 182 5.98 -9.02 -10.07
C GLY A 182 5.63 -8.17 -11.29
N LEU A 183 4.57 -7.39 -11.20
CA LEU A 183 4.09 -6.50 -12.25
C LEU A 183 5.08 -5.35 -12.51
N GLY A 184 5.67 -4.77 -11.46
CA GLY A 184 6.68 -3.71 -11.64
C GLY A 184 7.94 -4.24 -12.36
N TYR A 185 8.33 -5.48 -12.06
CA TYR A 185 9.40 -6.16 -12.78
C TYR A 185 9.03 -6.43 -14.24
N LEU A 186 7.81 -6.91 -14.52
CA LEU A 186 7.33 -7.18 -15.89
C LEU A 186 7.41 -5.93 -16.76
N ILE A 187 6.99 -4.78 -16.23
CA ILE A 187 7.03 -3.49 -16.93
C ILE A 187 8.47 -3.12 -17.29
N VAL A 188 9.39 -3.13 -16.32
CA VAL A 188 10.79 -2.75 -16.55
C VAL A 188 11.52 -3.73 -17.45
N ASN A 189 11.24 -5.04 -17.32
CA ASN A 189 11.83 -6.08 -18.15
C ASN A 189 11.35 -5.99 -19.60
N ALA A 190 10.05 -5.76 -19.82
CA ALA A 190 9.48 -5.56 -21.15
C ALA A 190 10.01 -4.27 -21.79
N GLN A 191 10.13 -3.18 -21.02
CA GLN A 191 10.74 -1.94 -21.46
C GLN A 191 12.20 -2.15 -21.89
N SER A 192 13.00 -2.84 -21.06
CA SER A 192 14.42 -3.09 -21.34
C SER A 192 14.65 -4.03 -22.52
N SER A 193 13.66 -4.90 -22.80
CA SER A 193 13.68 -5.83 -23.93
C SER A 193 13.02 -5.28 -25.20
N PHE A 194 12.62 -4.00 -25.21
CA PHE A 194 11.86 -3.35 -26.29
C PHE A 194 10.54 -4.03 -26.66
N LEU A 195 9.95 -4.79 -25.73
CA LEU A 195 8.61 -5.39 -25.85
C LEU A 195 7.55 -4.38 -25.38
N ILE A 196 7.41 -3.28 -26.13
CA ILE A 196 6.54 -2.15 -25.76
C ILE A 196 5.07 -2.56 -25.59
N PRO A 197 4.47 -3.42 -26.43
CA PRO A 197 3.11 -3.91 -26.19
C PRO A 197 2.94 -4.64 -24.85
N ASP A 198 3.91 -5.46 -24.46
CA ASP A 198 3.92 -6.22 -23.20
C ASP A 198 4.06 -5.29 -21.99
N MET A 199 4.89 -4.24 -22.12
CA MET A 199 5.03 -3.18 -21.12
C MET A 199 3.69 -2.48 -20.86
N TYR A 200 2.98 -2.05 -21.92
CA TYR A 200 1.67 -1.42 -21.78
C TYR A 200 0.61 -2.39 -21.25
N ALA A 201 0.66 -3.68 -21.61
CA ALA A 201 -0.22 -4.70 -21.04
C ALA A 201 -0.01 -4.85 -19.53
N GLY A 202 1.24 -4.82 -19.07
CA GLY A 202 1.59 -4.77 -17.64
C GLY A 202 1.03 -3.54 -16.94
N ILE A 203 1.16 -2.35 -17.54
CA ILE A 203 0.62 -1.09 -17.00
C ILE A 203 -0.92 -1.14 -16.90
N LEU A 204 -1.60 -1.66 -17.92
CA LEU A 204 -3.06 -1.83 -17.89
C LEU A 204 -3.48 -2.79 -16.78
N THR A 205 -2.74 -3.88 -16.59
CA THR A 205 -3.01 -4.87 -15.53
C THR A 205 -2.87 -4.27 -14.13
N VAL A 206 -1.92 -3.35 -13.94
CA VAL A 206 -1.75 -2.59 -12.68
C VAL A 206 -2.92 -1.61 -12.42
N SER A 207 -3.57 -1.13 -13.47
CA SER A 207 -4.58 -0.06 -13.40
C SER A 207 -6.01 -0.57 -13.13
N VAL A 208 -6.24 -1.87 -13.29
CA VAL A 208 -7.55 -2.54 -13.13
C VAL A 208 -7.59 -3.22 -11.77
#